data_AF-A0A967L991-F1
#
_entry.id   AF-A0A967L991-F1
#
_cell.length_a   1.000
_cell.length_b   1.000
_cell.length_c   1.000
_cell.angle_alpha   90.00
_cell.angle_beta   90.00
_cell.angle_gamma   90.00
#
_symmetry.space_group_name_H-M   'P 1'
#
loop_
_entity.id
_entity.type
_entity.pdbx_description
1 polymer ?
#
loop_
_entity_poly.entity_id
_entity_poly.type
_entity_poly.pdbx_seq_one_letter_code
_entity_poly.pdbx_strand_id
1 'polypeptide(L)'
;MTASGMMDAESIAVPVSGDGPYRVRLFFSDPDDTRGQRVMKVTLQGKEVLKGLDVVKEAGGPRRSLVREFEVVAADGMIEIGLAAEGTLSTLINGVAVAPK
;
A
#
# COMPACT_ATOMS: atom_id res chain seq x y z
N MET A 1 -4.37 -16.14 -1.55
CA MET A 1 -5.50 -15.21 -1.38
C MET A 1 -5.18 -13.97 -2.20
N THR A 2 -5.98 -13.68 -3.23
CA THR A 2 -5.76 -12.55 -4.14
C THR A 2 -6.89 -11.56 -3.88
N ALA A 3 -6.60 -10.44 -3.20
CA ALA A 3 -7.57 -9.35 -3.05
C ALA A 3 -7.51 -8.49 -4.32
N SER A 4 -8.56 -8.56 -5.13
CA SER A 4 -8.74 -7.71 -6.31
C SER A 4 -9.15 -6.30 -5.89
N GLY A 5 -8.62 -5.30 -6.61
CA GLY A 5 -8.63 -3.87 -6.27
C GLY A 5 -9.83 -3.36 -5.48
N MET A 6 -9.57 -2.87 -4.27
CA MET A 6 -10.50 -2.06 -3.50
C MET A 6 -10.28 -0.59 -3.86
N MET A 7 -11.34 0.08 -4.32
CA MET A 7 -11.46 1.53 -4.20
C MET A 7 -11.97 1.81 -2.78
N ASP A 8 -11.39 2.77 -2.07
CA ASP A 8 -11.69 3.10 -0.66
C ASP A 8 -11.22 2.06 0.40
N ALA A 9 -10.20 1.26 0.11
CA ALA A 9 -9.55 0.50 1.18
C ALA A 9 -8.93 1.47 2.19
N GLU A 10 -9.48 1.48 3.42
CA GLU A 10 -8.90 2.19 4.56
C GLU A 10 -7.89 1.31 5.32
N SER A 11 -8.08 -0.01 5.27
CA SER A 11 -7.16 -0.99 5.84
C SER A 11 -7.20 -2.34 5.12
N ILE A 12 -6.07 -3.04 5.11
CA ILE A 12 -5.90 -4.39 4.57
C ILE A 12 -5.16 -5.19 5.63
N ALA A 13 -5.77 -6.28 6.08
CA ALA A 13 -5.11 -7.25 6.95
C ALA A 13 -4.64 -8.44 6.11
N VAL A 14 -3.35 -8.76 6.18
CA VAL A 14 -2.77 -9.93 5.51
C VAL A 14 -2.41 -10.97 6.57
N PRO A 15 -3.05 -12.16 6.57
CA PRO A 15 -2.67 -13.23 7.48
C PRO A 15 -1.29 -13.78 7.10
N VAL A 16 -0.47 -14.06 8.11
CA VAL A 16 0.88 -14.63 7.96
C VAL A 16 1.04 -15.90 8.80
N SER A 17 2.07 -16.68 8.51
CA SER A 17 2.29 -18.00 9.15
C SER A 17 2.71 -17.94 10.62
N GLY A 18 3.06 -16.75 11.12
CA GLY A 18 3.47 -16.53 12.50
C GLY A 18 4.06 -15.14 12.69
N ASP A 19 4.29 -14.77 13.94
CA ASP A 19 4.87 -13.47 14.28
C ASP A 19 6.36 -13.41 13.92
N GLY A 20 6.86 -12.22 13.62
CA GLY A 20 8.26 -12.01 13.26
C GLY A 20 8.46 -11.04 12.11
N PRO A 21 9.71 -10.89 11.61
CA PRO A 21 10.01 -9.93 10.56
C PRO A 21 9.54 -10.44 9.18
N TYR A 22 8.82 -9.57 8.48
CA TYR A 22 8.36 -9.76 7.11
C TYR A 22 8.74 -8.57 6.23
N ARG A 23 8.88 -8.87 4.94
CA ARG A 23 9.05 -7.90 3.87
C ARG A 23 7.71 -7.73 3.17
N VAL A 24 7.18 -6.51 3.22
CA VAL A 24 5.92 -6.12 2.58
C VAL A 24 6.23 -5.30 1.34
N ARG A 25 5.69 -5.73 0.19
CA ARG A 25 5.75 -5.01 -1.08
C ARG A 25 4.34 -4.58 -1.48
N LEU A 26 4.17 -3.28 -1.64
CA LEU A 26 2.93 -2.65 -2.07
C LEU A 26 3.06 -2.25 -3.53
N PHE A 27 2.08 -2.65 -4.32
CA PHE A 27 2.04 -2.43 -5.76
C PHE A 27 0.98 -1.39 -6.08
N PHE A 28 1.43 -0.31 -6.70
CA PHE A 28 0.60 0.80 -7.14
C PHE A 28 0.73 0.95 -8.64
N SER A 29 -0.37 1.28 -9.30
CA SER A 29 -0.41 1.57 -10.73
C SER A 29 -1.66 2.39 -10.98
N ASP A 30 -1.48 3.67 -11.23
CA ASP A 30 -2.60 4.57 -11.51
C ASP A 30 -2.86 4.61 -13.02
N PRO A 31 -4.05 4.19 -13.51
CA PRO A 31 -4.33 4.19 -14.94
C PRO A 31 -4.56 5.59 -15.53
N ASP A 32 -4.87 6.58 -14.69
CA ASP A 32 -5.28 7.93 -15.06
C ASP A 32 -4.19 8.96 -14.71
N ASP A 33 -4.19 10.12 -15.39
CA ASP A 33 -3.26 11.21 -15.09
C ASP A 33 -3.80 12.06 -13.92
N THR A 34 -3.68 11.52 -12.71
CA THR A 34 -4.20 12.07 -11.45
C THR A 34 -3.11 12.78 -10.63
N ARG A 35 -2.06 13.30 -11.27
CA ARG A 35 -0.96 13.98 -10.57
C ARG A 35 -1.51 15.06 -9.63
N GLY A 36 -1.09 15.00 -8.36
CA GLY A 36 -1.51 15.88 -7.29
C GLY A 36 -2.93 15.67 -6.78
N GLN A 37 -3.72 14.78 -7.40
CA GLN A 37 -5.11 14.52 -7.03
C GLN A 37 -5.25 13.22 -6.22
N ARG A 38 -4.55 12.16 -6.63
CA ARG A 38 -4.49 10.90 -5.87
C ARG A 38 -3.24 10.86 -5.00
N VAL A 39 -3.38 11.42 -3.81
CA VAL A 39 -2.34 11.46 -2.78
C VAL A 39 -2.79 10.59 -1.60
N MET A 40 -1.91 9.72 -1.12
CA MET A 40 -2.25 8.83 -0.01
C MET A 40 -1.12 8.67 1.01
N LYS A 41 -1.51 8.34 2.23
CA LYS A 41 -0.65 7.90 3.30
C LYS A 41 -0.79 6.39 3.48
N VAL A 42 0.31 5.73 3.80
CA VAL A 42 0.35 4.29 4.10
C VAL A 42 0.90 4.07 5.50
N THR A 43 0.20 3.25 6.27
CA THR A 43 0.65 2.78 7.58
C THR A 43 0.82 1.26 7.56
N LEU A 44 1.77 0.74 8.33
CA LEU A 44 1.99 -0.69 8.57
C LEU A 44 2.04 -0.93 10.07
N GLN A 45 1.21 -1.84 10.59
CA GLN A 45 1.07 -2.10 12.04
C GLN A 45 0.88 -0.79 12.84
N GLY A 46 0.02 0.11 12.35
CA GLY A 46 -0.22 1.43 12.95
C GLY A 46 0.91 2.46 12.79
N LYS A 47 2.06 2.11 12.21
CA LYS A 47 3.19 3.03 11.97
C LYS A 47 3.13 3.61 10.57
N GLU A 48 3.26 4.93 10.45
CA GLU A 48 3.37 5.59 9.15
C GLU A 48 4.69 5.20 8.46
N VAL A 49 4.58 4.68 7.23
CA VAL A 49 5.75 4.29 6.42
C VAL A 49 5.85 5.08 5.12
N LEU A 50 4.72 5.62 4.64
CA LEU A 50 4.66 6.57 3.53
C LEU A 50 3.65 7.65 3.86
N LYS A 51 3.95 8.87 3.45
CA LYS A 51 3.05 10.02 3.56
C LYS A 51 3.11 10.82 2.27
N GLY A 52 1.98 11.34 1.82
CA GLY A 52 1.93 12.18 0.63
C GLY A 52 2.31 11.44 -0.67
N LEU A 53 2.05 10.13 -0.76
CA LEU A 53 2.37 9.32 -1.94
C LEU A 53 1.47 9.74 -3.12
N ASP A 54 2.08 10.36 -4.13
CA ASP A 54 1.48 10.58 -5.44
C ASP A 54 2.04 9.54 -6.42
N VAL A 55 1.24 8.52 -6.72
CA VAL A 55 1.66 7.38 -7.54
C VAL A 55 2.08 7.84 -8.95
N VAL A 56 1.33 8.73 -9.58
CA VAL A 56 1.61 9.18 -10.96
C VAL A 56 2.88 10.02 -11.01
N LYS A 57 3.10 10.88 -10.00
CA LYS A 57 4.31 11.69 -9.88
C LYS A 57 5.53 10.82 -9.64
N GLU A 58 5.46 9.86 -8.72
CA GLU A 58 6.59 8.99 -8.39
C GLU A 58 6.90 7.96 -9.47
N ALA A 59 5.88 7.41 -10.15
CA ALA A 59 6.07 6.50 -11.27
C ALA A 59 6.53 7.22 -12.56
N GLY A 60 6.49 8.56 -12.57
CA GLY A 60 6.86 9.39 -13.71
C GLY A 60 5.83 9.40 -14.85
N GLY A 61 4.57 9.08 -14.55
CA GLY A 61 3.46 9.10 -15.50
C GLY A 61 2.36 8.08 -15.21
N PRO A 62 1.19 8.23 -15.85
CA PRO A 62 0.09 7.29 -15.71
C PRO A 62 0.44 5.92 -16.32
N ARG A 63 -0.28 4.88 -15.90
CA ARG A 63 -0.14 3.48 -16.31
C ARG A 63 1.26 2.90 -16.07
N ARG A 64 1.94 3.40 -15.06
CA ARG A 64 3.24 2.89 -14.62
C ARG A 64 3.11 2.26 -13.24
N SER A 65 3.70 1.08 -13.12
CA SER A 65 3.79 0.38 -11.85
C SER A 65 4.84 1.04 -10.96
N LEU A 66 4.47 1.28 -9.72
CA LEU A 66 5.32 1.73 -8.63
C LEU A 66 5.27 0.67 -7.54
N VAL A 67 6.44 0.19 -7.12
CA VAL A 67 6.57 -0.79 -6.04
C VAL A 67 7.25 -0.11 -4.87
N ARG A 68 6.62 -0.18 -3.70
CA ARG A 68 7.19 0.32 -2.44
C ARG A 68 7.34 -0.85 -1.49
N GLU A 69 8.49 -0.90 -0.84
CA GLU A 69 8.89 -2.04 -0.03
C GLU A 69 9.28 -1.60 1.37
N PHE A 70 8.81 -2.35 2.36
CA PHE A 70 8.99 -2.06 3.77
C PHE A 70 9.28 -3.34 4.56
N GLU A 71 9.99 -3.17 5.65
CA GLU A 71 10.14 -4.20 6.67
C GLU A 71 9.17 -3.92 7.80
N VAL A 72 8.44 -4.95 8.22
CA VAL A 72 7.48 -4.88 9.33
C VAL A 72 7.57 -6.14 10.16
N VAL A 73 7.28 -6.02 11.45
CA VAL A 73 7.14 -7.19 12.32
C VAL A 73 5.66 -7.52 12.40
N ALA A 74 5.27 -8.70 11.93
CA ALA A 74 3.91 -9.20 12.09
C ALA A 74 3.63 -9.47 13.57
N ALA A 75 2.39 -9.21 13.98
CA ALA A 75 1.89 -9.49 15.30
C ALA A 75 0.50 -10.13 15.18
N ASP A 76 0.18 -11.01 16.12
CA ASP A 76 -1.10 -11.73 16.16
C ASP A 76 -1.40 -12.53 14.87
N GLY A 77 -0.34 -12.99 14.19
CA GLY A 77 -0.46 -13.73 12.93
C GLY A 77 -0.94 -12.89 11.74
N MET A 78 -0.90 -11.56 11.84
CA MET A 78 -1.39 -10.65 10.82
C MET A 78 -0.43 -9.47 10.56
N ILE A 79 -0.53 -8.90 9.37
CA ILE A 79 0.06 -7.60 9.02
C ILE A 79 -1.07 -6.69 8.58
N GLU A 80 -1.30 -5.64 9.35
CA GLU A 80 -2.23 -4.57 9.05
C GLU A 80 -1.56 -3.48 8.22
N ILE A 81 -2.21 -3.10 7.13
CA ILE A 81 -1.78 -2.10 6.18
C ILE A 81 -2.89 -1.06 6.11
N GLY A 82 -2.67 0.13 6.65
CA GLY A 82 -3.60 1.24 6.54
C GLY A 82 -3.32 2.08 5.30
N LEU A 83 -4.39 2.55 4.68
CA LEU A 83 -4.36 3.41 3.50
C LEU A 83 -5.30 4.59 3.78
N ALA A 84 -4.77 5.81 3.77
CA ALA A 84 -5.57 7.00 4.01
C ALA A 84 -5.45 7.96 2.82
N ALA A 85 -6.58 8.41 2.30
CA ALA A 85 -6.61 9.44 1.27
C ALA A 85 -6.19 10.77 1.90
N GLU A 86 -5.18 11.42 1.31
CA GLU A 86 -4.77 12.79 1.65
C GLU A 86 -5.06 13.77 0.51
N GLY A 87 -5.42 13.25 -0.68
CA GLY A 87 -5.78 14.02 -1.87
C GLY A 87 -7.29 14.15 -2.09
N THR A 88 -7.65 14.62 -3.29
CA THR A 88 -9.06 14.77 -3.72
C THR A 88 -9.67 13.48 -4.26
N LEU A 89 -8.84 12.48 -4.59
CA LEU A 89 -9.27 11.17 -5.05
C LEU A 89 -8.98 10.10 -4.00
N SER A 90 -9.80 9.05 -3.99
CA SER A 90 -9.63 7.88 -3.12
C SER A 90 -8.28 7.19 -3.30
N THR A 91 -7.88 6.46 -2.26
CA THR A 91 -6.69 5.60 -2.28
C THR A 91 -6.83 4.52 -3.36
N LEU A 92 -5.68 4.06 -3.84
CA LEU A 92 -5.61 2.98 -4.82
C LEU A 92 -4.45 2.08 -4.44
N ILE A 93 -4.70 0.78 -4.41
CA ILE A 93 -3.67 -0.23 -4.30
C ILE A 93 -4.04 -1.39 -5.23
N ASN A 94 -3.04 -1.88 -5.97
CA ASN A 94 -3.25 -2.95 -6.97
C ASN A 94 -2.89 -4.32 -6.40
N GLY A 95 -1.96 -4.37 -5.45
CA GLY A 95 -1.55 -5.62 -4.83
C GLY A 95 -0.68 -5.42 -3.61
N VAL A 96 -0.65 -6.47 -2.79
CA VAL A 96 0.20 -6.58 -1.61
C VAL A 96 0.89 -7.94 -1.70
N ALA A 97 2.21 -7.97 -1.53
CA ALA A 97 2.95 -9.20 -1.34
C ALA A 97 3.70 -9.16 -0.01
N VAL A 98 3.59 -10.24 0.76
CA VAL A 98 4.25 -10.41 2.05
C VAL A 98 5.14 -11.64 1.96
N ALA A 99 6.39 -11.53 2.39
CA ALA A 99 7.32 -12.65 2.47
C ALA A 99 8.05 -12.63 3.82
N PRO A 100 8.30 -13.79 4.46
CA PRO A 100 9.17 -13.88 5.63
C PRO A 100 10.56 -13.32 5.30
N LYS A 101 11.21 -12.69 6.28
CA LYS A 101 12.60 -12.28 6.16
C LYS A 101 13.55 -13.39 6.58
#